data_AF-A0AAP8N7S7-F1
#
_entry.id   AF-A0AAP8N7S7-F1
#
_cell.length_a   1.000
_cell.length_b   1.000
_cell.length_c   1.000
_cell.angle_alpha   90.00
_cell.angle_beta   90.00
_cell.angle_gamma   90.00
#
_symmetry.space_group_name_H-M   'P 1'
#
loop_
_entity.id
_entity.type
_entity.pdbx_description
1 polymer ?
#
loop_
_entity_poly.entity_id
_entity_poly.type
_entity_poly.pdbx_seq_one_letter_code
_entity_poly.pdbx_strand_id
1 'polypeptide(L)'
;IVVRADSNYTDLKSLLDEMKKDPSKVTLAGGSAPGSMDHLIGILPAYKYGIDPTKIKYVSYDGGSEAITALLGKNADVISTD
;
A
#
# COMPACT_ATOMS: atom_id res chain seq x y z
N ILE A 1 -1.53 -6.89 3.68
CA ILE A 1 -1.56 -5.42 3.88
C ILE A 1 -1.08 -5.14 5.28
N VAL A 2 0.03 -4.43 5.41
CA VAL A 2 0.72 -4.20 6.68
C VAL A 2 1.13 -2.73 6.76
N VAL A 3 1.07 -2.16 7.96
CA VAL A 3 1.52 -0.81 8.29
C VAL A 3 2.53 -0.87 9.44
N ARG A 4 3.25 0.22 9.68
CA ARG A 4 4.10 0.33 10.87
C ARG A 4 3.25 0.33 12.15
N ALA A 5 3.84 -0.11 13.26
CA ALA A 5 3.18 -0.10 14.56
C ALA A 5 2.79 1.31 15.06
N ASP A 6 3.49 2.35 14.59
CA ASP A 6 3.21 3.76 14.90
C ASP A 6 2.30 4.45 13.86
N SER A 7 1.64 3.67 13.00
CA SER A 7 0.73 4.18 11.96
C SER A 7 -0.57 4.75 12.55
N ASN A 8 -1.12 5.76 11.89
CA ASN A 8 -2.46 6.29 12.19
C ASN A 8 -3.59 5.38 11.67
N TYR A 9 -3.26 4.39 10.84
CA TYR A 9 -4.22 3.44 10.28
C TYR A 9 -4.32 2.21 11.18
N THR A 10 -5.46 2.04 11.86
CA THR A 10 -5.71 0.93 12.78
C THR A 10 -6.48 -0.22 12.13
N ASP A 11 -7.10 0.03 11.00
CA ASP A 11 -7.85 -0.96 10.23
C ASP A 11 -7.83 -0.62 8.73
N LEU A 12 -8.21 -1.59 7.90
CA LEU A 12 -8.21 -1.42 6.45
C LEU A 12 -9.15 -0.29 5.99
N LYS A 13 -10.27 -0.08 6.69
CA LYS A 13 -11.25 0.94 6.30
C LYS A 13 -10.69 2.35 6.50
N SER A 14 -10.02 2.61 7.62
CA SER A 14 -9.35 3.88 7.92
C SER A 14 -8.31 4.24 6.87
N LEU A 15 -7.55 3.25 6.40
CA LEU A 15 -6.61 3.42 5.30
C LEU A 15 -7.32 3.78 3.99
N LEU A 16 -8.35 3.01 3.62
CA LEU A 16 -9.11 3.24 2.39
C LEU A 16 -9.87 4.57 2.40
N ASP A 17 -10.39 5.00 3.54
CA ASP A 17 -11.03 6.31 3.70
C ASP A 17 -10.03 7.45 3.45
N GLU A 18 -8.79 7.33 3.95
CA GLU A 18 -7.75 8.34 3.70
C GLU A 18 -7.29 8.33 2.23
N MET A 19 -7.05 7.13 1.66
CA MET A 19 -6.74 6.99 0.24
C MET A 19 -7.85 7.54 -0.67
N LYS A 20 -9.12 7.45 -0.26
CA LYS A 20 -10.24 8.00 -1.03
C LYS A 20 -10.29 9.52 -1.00
N LYS A 21 -9.89 10.14 0.11
CA LYS A 21 -9.75 11.61 0.20
C LYS A 21 -8.59 12.10 -0.67
N ASP A 22 -7.44 11.42 -0.56
CA ASP A 22 -6.23 11.80 -1.28
C ASP A 22 -5.32 10.57 -1.51
N PRO A 23 -5.39 9.95 -2.70
CA PRO A 23 -4.56 8.79 -3.04
C PRO A 23 -3.06 9.08 -3.02
N SER A 24 -2.64 10.35 -3.10
CA SER A 24 -1.23 10.74 -3.14
C SER A 24 -0.56 10.74 -1.76
N LYS A 25 -1.36 10.76 -0.68
CA LYS A 25 -0.86 10.77 0.71
C LYS A 25 -0.44 9.41 1.24
N VAL A 26 -0.76 8.34 0.51
CA VAL A 26 -0.45 6.98 0.92
C VAL A 26 0.51 6.38 -0.11
N THR A 27 1.74 6.11 0.32
CA THR A 27 2.68 5.33 -0.47
C THR A 27 2.44 3.84 -0.18
N LEU A 28 1.86 3.14 -1.15
CA LEU A 28 1.75 1.68 -1.17
C LEU A 28 3.03 1.08 -1.76
N ALA A 29 3.54 0.02 -1.16
CA ALA A 29 4.68 -0.72 -1.67
C ALA A 29 4.44 -2.24 -1.68
N GLY A 30 5.21 -2.96 -2.47
CA GLY A 30 5.16 -4.43 -2.52
C GLY A 30 6.45 -5.03 -3.05
N GLY A 31 6.62 -6.34 -2.82
CA GLY A 31 7.82 -7.10 -3.19
C GLY A 31 7.83 -7.61 -4.63
N SER A 32 6.94 -7.11 -5.49
CA SER A 32 6.81 -7.55 -6.88
C SER A 32 6.37 -6.41 -7.81
N ALA A 33 6.50 -6.63 -9.11
CA ALA A 33 6.27 -5.63 -10.14
C ALA A 33 4.82 -5.09 -10.17
N PRO A 34 4.60 -3.88 -10.74
CA PRO A 34 3.25 -3.38 -10.98
C PRO A 34 2.43 -4.38 -11.83
N GLY A 35 1.35 -4.89 -11.24
CA GLY A 35 0.43 -5.85 -11.86
C GLY A 35 0.58 -7.28 -11.32
N SER A 36 1.63 -7.55 -10.54
CA SER A 36 1.85 -8.81 -9.84
C SER A 36 1.00 -8.94 -8.56
N MET A 37 1.13 -10.07 -7.87
CA MET A 37 0.32 -10.42 -6.70
C MET A 37 0.29 -9.32 -5.64
N ASP A 38 1.45 -8.81 -5.22
CA ASP A 38 1.54 -7.80 -4.16
C ASP A 38 0.84 -6.50 -4.56
N HIS A 39 1.04 -6.07 -5.81
CA HIS A 39 0.35 -4.90 -6.33
C HIS A 39 -1.17 -5.11 -6.29
N LEU A 40 -1.66 -6.26 -6.74
CA LEU A 40 -3.09 -6.58 -6.76
C LEU A 40 -3.69 -6.68 -5.36
N ILE A 41 -2.97 -7.25 -4.38
CA ILE A 41 -3.42 -7.34 -2.98
C ILE A 41 -3.72 -5.95 -2.40
N GLY A 42 -2.90 -4.95 -2.71
CA GLY A 42 -3.11 -3.57 -2.24
C GLY A 42 -4.17 -2.81 -3.06
N ILE A 43 -4.21 -3.03 -4.38
CA ILE A 43 -5.06 -2.26 -5.30
C ILE A 43 -6.50 -2.77 -5.36
N LEU A 44 -6.74 -4.08 -5.29
CA LEU A 44 -8.09 -4.66 -5.42
C LEU A 44 -9.07 -4.15 -4.35
N PRO A 45 -8.71 -4.04 -3.05
CA PRO A 45 -9.56 -3.44 -2.04
C PRO A 45 -9.88 -1.97 -2.36
N ALA A 46 -8.88 -1.20 -2.79
CA ALA A 46 -9.05 0.21 -3.14
C ALA A 46 -10.00 0.41 -4.32
N TYR A 47 -9.85 -0.39 -5.39
CA TYR A 47 -10.76 -0.40 -6.53
C TYR A 47 -12.19 -0.72 -6.10
N LYS A 48 -12.39 -1.76 -5.29
CA LYS A 48 -13.72 -2.12 -4.74
C LYS A 48 -14.30 -1.04 -3.84
N TYR A 49 -13.47 -0.21 -3.21
CA TYR A 49 -13.87 0.92 -2.37
C TYR A 49 -14.20 2.20 -3.18
N GLY A 50 -14.05 2.14 -4.51
CA GLY A 50 -14.31 3.25 -5.43
C GLY A 50 -13.15 4.23 -5.55
N ILE A 51 -11.93 3.80 -5.26
CA ILE A 51 -10.70 4.59 -5.47
C ILE A 51 -10.17 4.25 -6.86
N ASP A 52 -9.82 5.27 -7.65
CA ASP A 52 -9.19 5.08 -8.95
C ASP A 52 -7.78 4.47 -8.77
N PRO A 53 -7.56 3.22 -9.21
CA PRO A 53 -6.28 2.53 -8.99
C PRO A 53 -5.12 3.22 -9.73
N THR A 54 -5.39 3.99 -10.77
CA THR A 54 -4.35 4.73 -11.52
C THR A 54 -3.81 5.94 -10.74
N LYS A 55 -4.49 6.34 -9.66
CA LYS A 55 -4.08 7.45 -8.77
C LYS A 55 -3.26 6.99 -7.57
N ILE A 56 -3.22 5.69 -7.29
CA ILE A 56 -2.51 5.15 -6.14
C ILE A 56 -1.02 5.06 -6.47
N LYS A 57 -0.19 5.65 -5.61
CA LYS A 57 1.26 5.54 -5.74
C LYS A 57 1.71 4.15 -5.28
N TYR A 58 2.22 3.35 -6.20
CA TYR A 58 2.83 2.05 -5.93
C TYR A 58 4.35 2.09 -6.12
N VAL A 59 5.10 1.60 -5.13
CA VAL A 59 6.55 1.43 -5.18
C VAL A 59 6.89 -0.06 -5.19
N SER A 60 7.54 -0.50 -6.26
CA SER A 60 7.98 -1.89 -6.42
C SER A 60 9.36 -2.09 -5.80
N TYR A 61 9.52 -3.18 -5.05
CA TYR A 61 10.78 -3.69 -4.52
C TYR A 61 11.08 -5.09 -5.06
N ASP A 62 12.32 -5.58 -4.93
CA ASP A 62 12.74 -6.90 -5.43
C ASP A 62 12.58 -7.98 -4.33
N GLY A 63 11.37 -8.04 -3.76
CA GLY A 63 11.00 -8.98 -2.71
C GLY A 63 10.43 -8.34 -1.45
N GLY A 64 9.74 -9.18 -0.65
CA GLY A 64 9.05 -8.72 0.56
C GLY A 64 9.97 -8.17 1.64
N SER A 65 11.21 -8.66 1.76
CA SER A 65 12.19 -8.16 2.75
C SER A 65 12.61 -6.71 2.49
N GLU A 66 12.80 -6.34 1.22
CA GLU A 66 13.09 -4.96 0.82
C GLU A 66 11.88 -4.06 1.07
N ALA A 67 10.68 -4.53 0.73
CA ALA A 67 9.44 -3.79 1.00
C ALA A 67 9.22 -3.56 2.50
N ILE A 68 9.46 -4.57 3.35
CA ILE A 68 9.40 -4.43 4.82
C ILE A 68 10.45 -3.44 5.32
N THR A 69 11.66 -3.48 4.79
CA THR A 69 12.73 -2.53 5.15
C THR A 69 12.32 -1.11 4.79
N ALA A 70 11.70 -0.90 3.63
CA ALA A 70 11.17 0.39 3.21
C ALA A 70 10.05 0.89 4.13
N LEU A 71 9.13 0.01 4.54
CA LEU A 71 8.09 0.32 5.51
C LEU A 71 8.70 0.79 6.83
N LEU A 72 9.62 0.02 7.40
CA LEU A 72 10.30 0.34 8.68
C LEU A 72 11.12 1.63 8.58
N GLY A 73 11.75 1.88 7.43
CA GLY A 73 12.51 3.09 7.14
C GLY A 73 11.66 4.33 6.82
N LYS A 74 10.33 4.25 6.90
CA LYS A 74 9.39 5.34 6.58
C LYS A 74 9.46 5.83 5.12
N ASN A 75 9.90 4.95 4.21
CA ASN A 75 9.89 5.20 2.76
C ASN A 75 8.58 4.73 2.11
N ALA A 76 7.81 3.88 2.80
CA ALA A 76 6.44 3.50 2.46
C ALA A 76 5.53 3.61 3.69
N ASP A 77 4.25 3.87 3.45
CA ASP A 77 3.24 3.96 4.53
C ASP A 77 2.56 2.60 4.76
N VAL A 78 2.39 1.85 3.67
CA VAL A 78 1.70 0.57 3.63
C VAL A 78 2.45 -0.37 2.71
N ILE A 79 2.56 -1.64 3.09
CA ILE A 79 2.94 -2.70 2.14
C ILE A 79 1.79 -3.67 1.91
N SER A 80 1.71 -4.17 0.69
CA SER A 80 0.98 -5.38 0.35
C SER A 80 2.00 -6.45 -0.03
N THR A 81 1.82 -7.65 0.52
CA THR A 81 2.67 -8.83 0.33
C THR A 81 1.78 -10.05 0.56
N ASP A 82 2.11 -11.17 -0.05
CA ASP A 82 1.58 -12.50 0.29
C ASP A 82 2.10 -13.04 1.64
#